data_AF-A0A1J8PS84-F1
#
_entry.id   AF-A0A1J8PS84-F1
#
_cell.length_a   1.000
_cell.length_b   1.000
_cell.length_c   1.000
_cell.angle_alpha   90.00
_cell.angle_beta   90.00
_cell.angle_gamma   90.00
#
_symmetry.space_group_name_H-M   'P 1'
#
loop_
_entity.id
_entity.type
_entity.pdbx_description
1 polymer ?
#
loop_
_entity_poly.entity_id
_entity_poly.type
_entity_poly.pdbx_seq_one_letter_code
_entity_poly.pdbx_strand_id
1 'polypeptide(L)'
;IEIIDLTGSGNNTLKLNLNDLLDISSSTNFLKVIGDTGDKVDIELSNNAFVKDSTKTEDGITYDIYNNVNAADTVELWVEQDLAVF
;
A
#
# COMPACT_ATOMS: atom_id res chain seq x y z
N ILE A 1 11.56 7.73 -1.41
CA ILE A 1 10.57 6.65 -1.14
C ILE A 1 9.64 7.21 -0.09
N GLU A 2 8.34 7.26 -0.39
CA GLU A 2 7.32 7.72 0.55
C GLU A 2 6.91 6.59 1.50
N ILE A 3 6.64 6.92 2.76
CA ILE A 3 6.20 5.97 3.80
C ILE A 3 5.07 6.61 4.59
N ILE A 4 3.93 5.94 4.67
CA ILE A 4 2.85 6.27 5.60
C ILE A 4 2.93 5.31 6.79
N ASP A 5 2.98 5.90 7.97
CA ASP A 5 3.03 5.18 9.25
C ASP A 5 1.66 5.31 9.94
N LEU A 6 0.99 4.18 10.12
CA LEU A 6 -0.28 4.08 10.83
C LEU A 6 -0.11 3.76 12.31
N THR A 7 1.12 3.56 12.80
CA THR A 7 1.39 3.34 14.22
C THR A 7 0.93 4.56 15.02
N GLY A 8 -0.18 4.40 15.73
CA GLY A 8 -0.93 5.49 16.31
C GLY A 8 -1.90 4.99 17.38
N SER A 9 -2.70 5.90 17.92
CA SER A 9 -3.70 5.49 18.93
C SER A 9 -4.91 4.84 18.27
N GLY A 10 -5.13 3.56 18.54
CA GLY A 10 -6.28 2.81 18.05
C GLY A 10 -6.12 2.36 16.60
N ASN A 11 -7.16 1.72 16.07
CA ASN A 11 -7.12 1.11 14.74
C ASN A 11 -7.38 2.16 13.66
N ASN A 12 -6.38 2.42 12.83
CA ASN A 12 -6.43 3.40 11.75
C ASN A 12 -6.79 2.74 10.42
N THR A 13 -7.30 3.53 9.48
CA THR A 13 -7.58 3.06 8.12
C THR A 13 -7.08 4.08 7.13
N LEU A 14 -6.13 3.66 6.29
CA LEU A 14 -5.68 4.41 5.13
C LEU A 14 -6.54 4.00 3.93
N LYS A 15 -7.18 4.97 3.28
CA LYS A 15 -7.95 4.75 2.06
C LYS A 15 -7.19 5.35 0.89
N LEU A 16 -6.97 4.56 -0.16
CA LEU A 16 -6.24 4.95 -1.35
C LEU A 16 -6.97 4.49 -2.62
N ASN A 17 -6.85 5.29 -3.67
CA ASN A 17 -7.18 4.90 -5.04
C ASN A 17 -5.96 5.05 -5.95
N LEU A 18 -6.08 4.67 -7.22
CA LEU A 18 -4.98 4.78 -8.19
C LEU A 18 -4.43 6.21 -8.30
N ASN A 19 -5.29 7.24 -8.36
CA ASN A 19 -4.83 8.62 -8.51
C ASN A 19 -4.04 9.08 -7.28
N ASP A 20 -4.44 8.67 -6.07
CA ASP A 20 -3.70 9.02 -4.85
C ASP A 20 -2.24 8.51 -4.92
N LEU A 21 -2.01 7.32 -5.49
CA LEU A 21 -0.68 6.76 -5.66
C LEU A 21 0.11 7.37 -6.83
N LEU A 22 -0.56 7.79 -7.90
CA LEU A 22 0.06 8.53 -9.00
C LEU A 22 0.48 9.94 -8.58
N ASP A 23 -0.28 10.55 -7.67
CA ASP A 23 -0.02 11.90 -7.17
C ASP A 23 0.92 11.92 -5.95
N ILE A 24 1.28 10.75 -5.41
CA ILE A 24 2.04 10.67 -4.16
C ILE A 24 3.46 11.23 -4.28
N SER A 25 4.06 11.15 -5.46
CA SER A 25 5.32 11.86 -5.73
C SER A 25 5.46 12.22 -7.20
N SER A 26 6.25 13.26 -7.45
CA SER A 26 6.55 13.71 -8.81
C SER A 26 7.56 12.83 -9.57
N SER A 27 8.03 11.73 -8.99
CA SER A 27 9.11 10.91 -9.58
C SER A 27 8.97 9.41 -9.44
N THR A 28 8.22 8.92 -8.45
CA THR A 28 8.01 7.48 -8.19
C THR A 28 6.59 7.26 -7.67
N ASN A 29 5.77 6.47 -8.38
CA ASN A 29 4.43 6.08 -7.90
C ASN A 29 4.56 4.91 -6.90
N PHE A 30 5.35 5.13 -5.86
CA PHE A 30 5.79 4.11 -4.91
C PHE A 30 5.49 4.55 -3.48
N LEU A 31 4.73 3.72 -2.76
CA LEU A 31 4.37 3.94 -1.36
C LEU A 31 4.62 2.69 -0.52
N LYS A 32 5.15 2.89 0.68
CA LYS A 32 5.11 1.89 1.76
C LYS A 32 4.11 2.30 2.83
N VAL A 33 3.39 1.33 3.37
CA VAL A 33 2.49 1.49 4.51
C VAL A 33 2.92 0.53 5.61
N ILE A 34 3.22 1.10 6.77
CA ILE A 34 3.53 0.38 8.01
C ILE A 34 2.47 0.69 9.06
N GLY A 35 2.32 -0.18 10.05
CA GLY A 35 1.27 -0.06 11.06
C GLY A 35 1.33 -1.18 12.08
N ASP A 36 0.26 -1.31 12.86
CA ASP A 36 0.15 -2.38 13.85
C ASP A 36 -1.15 -3.21 13.67
N THR A 37 -1.27 -4.26 14.51
CA THR A 37 -2.41 -5.17 14.44
C THR A 37 -3.72 -4.43 14.68
N GLY A 38 -4.56 -4.37 13.64
CA GLY A 38 -5.86 -3.71 13.68
C GLY A 38 -5.98 -2.58 12.66
N ASP A 39 -4.84 -2.07 12.19
CA ASP A 39 -4.75 -1.13 11.09
C ASP A 39 -5.12 -1.77 9.75
N LYS A 40 -5.51 -0.90 8.83
CA LYS A 40 -6.19 -1.28 7.59
C LYS A 40 -5.77 -0.41 6.42
N VAL A 41 -5.67 -1.04 5.26
CA VAL A 41 -5.51 -0.36 3.97
C VAL A 41 -6.72 -0.72 3.09
N ASP A 42 -7.55 0.28 2.80
CA ASP A 42 -8.69 0.22 1.88
C ASP A 42 -8.20 0.67 0.50
N ILE A 43 -8.08 -0.28 -0.43
CA ILE A 43 -7.65 -0.04 -1.82
C ILE A 43 -8.65 -0.63 -2.80
N GLU A 44 -8.55 -0.23 -4.06
CA GLU A 44 -9.42 -0.71 -5.12
C GLU A 44 -9.08 -2.15 -5.55
N LEU A 45 -9.26 -3.15 -4.67
CA LEU A 45 -9.17 -4.57 -5.04
C LEU A 45 -10.29 -4.97 -6.02
N SER A 46 -11.40 -4.24 -5.99
CA SER A 46 -12.52 -4.45 -6.90
C SER A 46 -12.07 -4.33 -8.37
N ASN A 47 -12.65 -5.15 -9.24
CA ASN A 47 -12.30 -5.24 -10.67
C ASN A 47 -10.81 -5.58 -10.94
N ASN A 48 -10.11 -6.18 -9.96
CA ASN A 48 -8.69 -6.50 -10.03
C ASN A 48 -7.82 -5.27 -10.32
N ALA A 49 -8.20 -4.07 -9.87
CA ALA A 49 -7.40 -2.87 -10.18
C ALA A 49 -6.04 -2.93 -9.46
N PHE A 50 -6.02 -3.26 -8.17
CA PHE A 50 -4.82 -3.67 -7.46
C PHE A 50 -4.78 -5.18 -7.27
N VAL A 51 -3.63 -5.78 -7.61
CA VAL A 51 -3.40 -7.22 -7.46
C VAL A 51 -2.15 -7.41 -6.62
N LYS A 52 -2.25 -8.25 -5.58
CA LYS A 52 -1.09 -8.72 -4.82
C LYS A 52 -0.22 -9.56 -5.74
N ASP A 53 1.02 -9.12 -5.94
CA ASP A 53 1.99 -9.72 -6.86
C ASP A 53 2.99 -10.60 -6.12
N SER A 54 3.60 -10.07 -5.06
CA SER A 54 4.70 -10.73 -4.34
C SER A 54 4.78 -10.30 -2.88
N THR A 55 5.78 -10.82 -2.17
CA THR A 55 6.13 -10.40 -0.83
C THR A 55 7.60 -10.04 -0.76
N LYS A 56 7.96 -9.08 0.10
CA LYS A 56 9.34 -8.64 0.28
C LYS A 56 9.61 -8.30 1.74
N THR A 57 10.76 -8.73 2.25
CA THR A 57 11.25 -8.30 3.56
C THR A 57 12.31 -7.23 3.39
N GLU A 58 12.15 -6.10 4.07
CA GLU A 58 13.12 -5.01 4.09
C GLU A 58 13.18 -4.44 5.50
N ASP A 59 14.39 -4.24 6.02
CA ASP A 59 14.65 -3.72 7.37
C ASP A 59 13.91 -4.45 8.51
N GLY A 60 13.65 -5.74 8.32
CA GLY A 60 12.97 -6.59 9.30
C GLY A 60 11.44 -6.58 9.19
N ILE A 61 10.86 -5.75 8.32
CA ILE A 61 9.41 -5.69 8.05
C ILE A 61 9.11 -6.51 6.80
N THR A 62 8.04 -7.31 6.81
CA THR A 62 7.59 -8.07 5.65
C THR A 62 6.36 -7.41 5.05
N TYR A 63 6.44 -7.10 3.76
CA TYR A 63 5.42 -6.42 2.98
C TYR A 63 4.77 -7.37 1.98
N ASP A 64 3.48 -7.22 1.79
CA ASP A 64 2.76 -7.63 0.59
C ASP A 64 2.84 -6.50 -0.45
N ILE A 65 3.22 -6.86 -1.68
CA ILE A 65 3.38 -5.92 -2.79
C ILE A 65 2.15 -5.98 -3.68
N TYR A 66 1.49 -4.84 -3.86
CA TYR A 66 0.35 -4.64 -4.74
C TYR A 66 0.74 -3.76 -5.91
N ASN A 67 0.44 -4.22 -7.12
CA ASN A 67 0.61 -3.45 -8.35
C ASN A 67 -0.75 -3.08 -8.93
N ASN A 68 -0.84 -1.90 -9.56
CA ASN A 68 -2.01 -1.56 -10.34
C ASN A 68 -1.88 -2.09 -11.77
N VAL A 69 -2.81 -2.94 -12.22
CA VAL A 69 -2.76 -3.57 -13.56
C VAL A 69 -3.41 -2.72 -14.65
N ASN A 70 -4.10 -1.64 -14.28
CA ASN A 70 -4.80 -0.73 -15.18
C ASN A 70 -4.05 0.60 -15.39
N ALA A 71 -3.01 0.86 -14.60
CA ALA A 71 -2.22 2.09 -14.67
C ALA A 71 -1.34 2.12 -15.92
N ALA A 72 -1.18 3.30 -16.51
CA ALA A 72 -0.25 3.50 -17.63
C ALA A 72 1.21 3.50 -17.18
N ASP A 73 1.47 4.02 -15.98
CA ASP A 73 2.77 4.00 -15.32
C ASP A 73 2.83 2.90 -14.27
N THR A 74 4.04 2.44 -13.93
CA THR A 74 4.23 1.50 -12.83
C THR A 74 3.80 2.15 -11.53
N VAL A 75 2.89 1.49 -10.80
CA VAL A 75 2.44 1.86 -9.46
C VAL A 75 2.67 0.68 -8.54
N GLU A 76 3.39 0.90 -7.46
CA GLU A 76 3.77 -0.14 -6.52
C GLU A 76 3.45 0.30 -5.09
N LEU A 77 2.62 -0.49 -4.41
CA LEU A 77 2.19 -0.27 -3.03
C LEU A 77 2.68 -1.44 -2.17
N TRP A 78 3.49 -1.16 -1.17
CA TRP A 78 3.93 -2.15 -0.19
C TRP A 78 3.15 -1.96 1.10
N VAL A 79 2.46 -3.01 1.55
CA VAL A 79 1.69 -3.00 2.79
C VAL A 79 2.30 -4.02 3.74
N GLU A 80 2.69 -3.60 4.94
CA GLU A 80 3.17 -4.53 5.97
C GLU A 80 2.12 -5.62 6.28
N GLN A 81 2.56 -6.87 6.47
CA GLN A 81 1.66 -8.03 6.55
C GLN A 81 0.73 -8.06 7.78
N ASP A 82 1.00 -7.23 8.79
CA ASP A 82 0.14 -7.12 9.97
C ASP A 82 -1.13 -6.28 9.71
N LEU A 83 -1.18 -5.56 8.59
CA LEU A 83 -2.31 -4.72 8.20
C LEU A 83 -3.29 -5.54 7.35
N ALA A 84 -4.58 -5.36 7.59
CA ALA A 84 -5.60 -5.96 6.73
C ALA A 84 -5.80 -5.12 5.46
N VAL A 85 -5.88 -5.77 4.30
CA VAL A 85 -6.15 -5.13 3.00
C VAL A 85 -7.51 -5.59 2.47
N PHE A 86 -8.34 -4.65 2.01
CA PHE A 86 -9.67 -4.93 1.43
C PHE A 86 -10.04 -3.93 0.33
#